data_AF-A0A0G4HST2-F1
#
_entry.id   AF-A0A0G4HST2-F1
#
_cell.length_a   1.000
_cell.length_b   1.000
_cell.length_c   1.000
_cell.angle_alpha   90.00
_cell.angle_beta   90.00
_cell.angle_gamma   90.00
#
_symmetry.space_group_name_H-M   'P 1'
#
loop_
_entity.id
_entity.type
_entity.pdbx_description
1 polymer ?
#
loop_
_entity_poly.entity_id
_entity_poly.type
_entity_poly.pdbx_seq_one_letter_code
_entity_poly.pdbx_strand_id
1 'polypeptide(L)'
;MSASAGPNGGKEERIPDGTLEGDEFAELRKVILELFKHKGFNDRFLTYLTERPEAFCIFAKSCDQLLDCAMKFGPVISNLVGQPGLEVDLNVAHEKSPSRFPELLLVHGFFGTAMELFLSTLVSPSPFFDPHMSNPESDECSSLVTRSIAGGFMLSCLVEANERLTALLWKNSLFQKALKITITKFRAKRQRKSIMELGAITQFLGKLSEHDDSAHERNGIFNRCNPTGLEGDGKPIDFTQLIRWAAWGGVYLPAENVLDLFAFSLGAFQCVALKDEFRKAQKAAFASPELNDEAMNLFTLSLAHAKKKTIGGLAVARGDAVRCALSNPAVGEYVNQHKKEILRRVRQYMPDPPSDAYFLYIFAAWLEANIPGKSSTPNFDEWKREFPNVCLRGLRIQNLSVAYDFAYSKGKRDSSSDSFFAPKDLRDRSTRPVLCNLCKRYVSNYKSCSSCDLAVYCSDTCQRVDWERRGGHKEWCQNLRERVTDILAHAREGAVYVMPGGGWKKVRG
;
A
#
# COMPACT_ATOMS: atom_id res chain seq x y z
N MET A 1 -42.89 -19.24 18.21
CA MET A 1 -43.44 -17.89 17.92
C MET A 1 -42.56 -17.25 16.88
N SER A 2 -42.92 -17.43 15.60
CA SER A 2 -42.16 -16.92 14.45
C SER A 2 -42.56 -15.48 14.18
N ALA A 3 -41.70 -14.53 14.55
CA ALA A 3 -41.81 -13.17 14.05
C ALA A 3 -41.25 -13.16 12.62
N SER A 4 -42.14 -13.12 11.62
CA SER A 4 -41.74 -12.83 10.24
C SER A 4 -41.25 -11.38 10.18
N ALA A 5 -39.94 -11.18 10.21
CA ALA A 5 -39.35 -9.92 9.77
C ALA A 5 -39.68 -9.79 8.28
N GLY A 6 -40.67 -8.96 7.96
CA GLY A 6 -40.95 -8.59 6.57
C GLY A 6 -39.68 -8.03 5.94
N PRO A 7 -39.48 -8.18 4.62
CA PRO A 7 -38.35 -7.58 3.93
C PRO A 7 -38.45 -6.07 4.15
N ASN A 8 -37.62 -5.54 5.05
CA ASN A 8 -37.39 -4.11 5.16
C ASN A 8 -36.99 -3.68 3.74
N GLY A 9 -37.92 -3.04 3.03
CA GLY A 9 -37.67 -2.50 1.70
C GLY A 9 -36.43 -1.63 1.83
N GLY A 10 -35.29 -2.16 1.37
CA GLY A 10 -34.00 -1.58 1.64
C GLY A 10 -34.07 -0.14 1.20
N LYS A 11 -33.91 0.79 2.16
CA LYS A 11 -33.72 2.20 1.81
C LYS A 11 -32.55 2.19 0.84
N GLU A 12 -32.81 2.43 -0.44
CA GLU A 12 -31.75 2.60 -1.42
C GLU A 12 -30.77 3.60 -0.82
N GLU A 13 -29.50 3.21 -0.72
CA GLU A 13 -28.45 4.12 -0.28
C GLU A 13 -28.40 5.27 -1.29
N ARG A 14 -29.06 6.37 -0.95
CA ARG A 14 -29.09 7.59 -1.75
C ARG A 14 -27.97 8.50 -1.28
N ILE A 15 -27.26 9.07 -2.25
CA ILE A 15 -26.37 10.19 -1.99
C ILE A 15 -27.25 11.33 -1.44
N PRO A 16 -26.96 11.89 -0.25
CA PRO A 16 -27.80 12.94 0.33
C PRO A 16 -27.87 14.15 -0.60
N ASP A 17 -29.04 14.81 -0.65
CA ASP A 17 -29.19 16.10 -1.32
C ASP A 17 -28.13 17.09 -0.79
N GLY A 18 -27.54 17.91 -1.66
CA GLY A 18 -26.42 18.79 -1.31
C GLY A 18 -25.03 18.13 -1.34
N THR A 19 -24.93 16.81 -1.55
CA THR A 19 -23.64 16.10 -1.58
C THR A 19 -23.23 15.72 -3.00
N LEU A 20 -21.99 16.04 -3.37
CA LEU A 20 -21.47 15.84 -4.72
C LEU A 20 -22.36 16.49 -5.78
N GLU A 21 -22.83 17.72 -5.60
CA GLU A 21 -23.65 18.44 -6.59
C GLU A 21 -22.79 19.15 -7.64
N GLY A 22 -23.28 19.23 -8.89
CA GLY A 22 -22.54 19.82 -10.02
C GLY A 22 -22.20 18.80 -11.11
N ASP A 23 -21.92 19.29 -12.31
CA ASP A 23 -21.57 18.46 -13.47
C ASP A 23 -20.20 17.79 -13.29
N GLU A 24 -19.29 18.43 -12.56
CA GLU A 24 -17.96 17.90 -12.28
C GLU A 24 -17.98 16.59 -11.48
N PHE A 25 -18.99 16.37 -10.64
CA PHE A 25 -19.12 15.14 -9.84
C PHE A 25 -20.03 14.09 -10.48
N ALA A 26 -20.54 14.31 -11.69
CA ALA A 26 -21.51 13.40 -12.31
C ALA A 26 -20.96 11.97 -12.45
N GLU A 27 -19.71 11.83 -12.91
CA GLU A 27 -19.08 10.50 -13.04
C GLU A 27 -18.78 9.89 -11.67
N LEU A 28 -18.41 10.69 -10.68
CA LEU A 28 -18.18 10.20 -9.31
C LEU A 28 -19.48 9.68 -8.68
N ARG A 29 -20.59 10.43 -8.78
CA ARG A 29 -21.90 9.99 -8.31
C ARG A 29 -22.29 8.66 -8.95
N LYS A 30 -22.10 8.54 -10.27
CA LYS A 30 -22.40 7.31 -11.02
C LYS A 30 -21.59 6.11 -10.51
N VAL A 31 -20.27 6.26 -10.32
CA VAL A 31 -19.42 5.18 -9.80
C VAL A 31 -19.80 4.80 -8.36
N ILE A 32 -20.11 5.77 -7.50
CA ILE A 32 -20.56 5.50 -6.12
C ILE A 32 -21.88 4.73 -6.09
N LEU A 33 -22.85 5.11 -6.92
CA LEU A 33 -24.13 4.39 -7.01
C LEU A 33 -23.94 2.98 -7.57
N GLU A 34 -23.04 2.79 -8.54
CA GLU A 34 -22.67 1.47 -9.08
C GLU A 34 -22.01 0.60 -7.98
N LEU A 35 -21.13 1.17 -7.16
CA LEU A 35 -20.52 0.51 -6.01
C LEU A 35 -21.56 0.05 -4.97
N PHE A 36 -22.47 0.94 -4.56
CA PHE A 36 -23.54 0.59 -3.62
C PHE A 36 -24.46 -0.49 -4.18
N LYS A 37 -24.77 -0.44 -5.48
CA LYS A 37 -25.54 -1.49 -6.15
C LYS A 37 -24.83 -2.84 -6.10
N HIS A 38 -23.54 -2.90 -6.42
CA HIS A 38 -22.77 -4.15 -6.38
C HIS A 38 -22.61 -4.68 -4.95
N LYS A 39 -22.37 -3.80 -3.97
CA LYS A 39 -22.30 -4.17 -2.55
C LYS A 39 -23.63 -4.75 -2.06
N GLY A 40 -24.75 -4.08 -2.32
CA GLY A 40 -26.08 -4.57 -1.94
C GLY A 40 -26.50 -5.87 -2.66
N PHE A 41 -25.98 -6.12 -3.87
CA PHE A 41 -26.12 -7.42 -4.52
C PHE A 41 -25.30 -8.50 -3.79
N ASN A 42 -24.05 -8.21 -3.47
CA ASN A 42 -23.15 -9.12 -2.78
C ASN A 42 -23.67 -9.51 -1.38
N ASP A 43 -24.20 -8.55 -0.61
CA ASP A 43 -24.76 -8.79 0.72
C ASP A 43 -25.99 -9.69 0.72
N ARG A 44 -26.84 -9.57 -0.31
CA ARG A 44 -27.96 -10.49 -0.48
C ARG A 44 -27.46 -11.92 -0.65
N PHE A 45 -26.43 -12.15 -1.48
CA PHE A 45 -25.85 -13.49 -1.61
C PHE A 45 -25.26 -14.01 -0.31
N LEU A 46 -24.59 -13.18 0.49
CA LEU A 46 -24.05 -13.63 1.79
C LEU A 46 -25.11 -14.28 2.68
N THR A 47 -26.33 -13.73 2.70
CA THR A 47 -27.46 -14.32 3.42
C THR A 47 -27.96 -15.62 2.79
N TYR A 48 -27.91 -15.74 1.46
CA TYR A 48 -28.36 -16.94 0.74
C TYR A 48 -27.35 -18.09 0.75
N LEU A 49 -26.05 -17.83 0.82
CA LEU A 49 -25.02 -18.87 0.68
C LEU A 49 -25.08 -19.95 1.77
N THR A 50 -25.58 -19.62 2.96
CA THR A 50 -25.80 -20.59 4.04
C THR A 50 -26.86 -21.63 3.65
N GLU A 51 -27.91 -21.20 2.97
CA GLU A 51 -29.03 -22.06 2.56
C GLU A 51 -28.82 -22.67 1.18
N ARG A 52 -28.05 -22.00 0.32
CA ARG A 52 -27.80 -22.34 -1.08
C ARG A 52 -26.32 -22.18 -1.45
N PRO A 53 -25.45 -23.09 -0.99
CA PRO A 53 -24.03 -23.12 -1.34
C PRO A 53 -23.77 -23.08 -2.85
N GLU A 54 -24.66 -23.63 -3.67
CA GLU A 54 -24.55 -23.66 -5.13
C GLU A 54 -24.58 -22.26 -5.77
N ALA A 55 -25.07 -21.24 -5.05
CA ALA A 55 -25.05 -19.85 -5.52
C ALA A 55 -23.66 -19.20 -5.43
N PHE A 56 -22.65 -19.90 -4.90
CA PHE A 56 -21.29 -19.38 -4.71
C PHE A 56 -20.67 -18.82 -5.99
N CYS A 57 -20.83 -19.49 -7.13
CA CYS A 57 -20.25 -19.02 -8.39
C CYS A 57 -20.78 -17.63 -8.81
N ILE A 58 -22.04 -17.32 -8.47
CA ILE A 58 -22.66 -16.01 -8.73
C ILE A 58 -22.11 -14.96 -7.76
N PHE A 59 -21.95 -15.32 -6.48
CA PHE A 59 -21.31 -14.46 -5.48
C PHE A 59 -19.86 -14.10 -5.86
N ALA A 60 -19.06 -15.09 -6.27
CA ALA A 60 -17.69 -14.89 -6.71
C ALA A 60 -17.61 -13.91 -7.87
N LYS A 61 -18.45 -14.10 -8.91
CA LYS A 61 -18.56 -13.16 -10.04
C LYS A 61 -18.99 -11.76 -9.60
N SER A 62 -19.87 -11.65 -8.60
CA SER A 62 -20.26 -10.37 -8.03
C SER A 62 -19.12 -9.67 -7.29
N CYS A 63 -18.22 -10.41 -6.64
CA CYS A 63 -17.04 -9.82 -6.00
C CYS A 63 -16.10 -9.21 -7.05
N ASP A 64 -15.98 -9.86 -8.20
CA ASP A 64 -15.14 -9.38 -9.31
C ASP A 64 -15.69 -8.08 -9.88
N GLN A 65 -17.01 -8.02 -10.11
CA GLN A 65 -17.68 -6.80 -10.55
C GLN A 65 -17.55 -5.66 -9.55
N LEU A 66 -17.61 -5.98 -8.25
CA LEU A 66 -17.39 -5.00 -7.19
C LEU A 66 -15.97 -4.45 -7.21
N LEU A 67 -14.96 -5.31 -7.39
CA LEU A 67 -13.56 -4.88 -7.53
C LEU A 67 -13.35 -4.04 -8.80
N ASP A 68 -13.89 -4.47 -9.95
CA ASP A 68 -13.82 -3.70 -11.20
C ASP A 68 -14.43 -2.31 -11.02
N CYS A 69 -15.57 -2.22 -10.33
CA CYS A 69 -16.24 -0.96 -10.02
C CYS A 69 -15.37 -0.09 -9.07
N ALA A 70 -14.78 -0.69 -8.04
CA ALA A 70 -13.86 -0.01 -7.14
C ALA A 70 -12.63 0.54 -7.89
N MET A 71 -12.08 -0.21 -8.83
CA MET A 71 -10.94 0.25 -9.63
C MET A 71 -11.27 1.43 -10.55
N LYS A 72 -12.52 1.57 -11.02
CA LYS A 72 -12.97 2.78 -11.74
C LYS A 72 -12.99 4.03 -10.86
N PHE A 73 -13.15 3.86 -9.54
CA PHE A 73 -13.20 4.97 -8.59
C PHE A 73 -11.89 5.77 -8.55
N GLY A 74 -10.74 5.08 -8.56
CA GLY A 74 -9.42 5.71 -8.44
C GLY A 74 -9.13 6.77 -9.52
N PRO A 75 -9.27 6.45 -10.82
CA PRO A 75 -9.11 7.43 -11.89
C PRO A 75 -10.09 8.62 -11.79
N VAL A 76 -11.34 8.38 -11.39
CA VAL A 76 -12.32 9.47 -11.21
C VAL A 76 -11.90 10.40 -10.07
N ILE A 77 -11.42 9.86 -8.95
CA ILE A 77 -10.87 10.65 -7.86
C ILE A 77 -9.61 11.41 -8.28
N SER A 78 -8.68 10.74 -8.99
CA SER A 78 -7.46 11.35 -9.49
C SER A 78 -7.75 12.55 -10.41
N ASN A 79 -8.76 12.43 -11.27
CA ASN A 79 -9.19 13.52 -12.15
C ASN A 79 -9.79 14.70 -11.36
N LEU A 80 -10.55 14.43 -10.30
CA LEU A 80 -11.16 15.46 -9.45
C LEU A 80 -10.16 16.20 -8.57
N VAL A 81 -9.15 15.49 -8.07
CA VAL A 81 -8.06 16.08 -7.27
C VAL A 81 -7.12 16.91 -8.16
N GLY A 82 -7.18 16.69 -9.48
CA GLY A 82 -6.21 17.19 -10.44
C GLY A 82 -4.93 16.38 -10.28
N GLN A 83 -4.64 15.49 -11.23
CA GLN A 83 -3.33 14.87 -11.25
C GLN A 83 -2.29 15.99 -11.33
N PRO A 84 -1.29 16.05 -10.43
CA PRO A 84 -0.13 16.89 -10.67
C PRO A 84 0.43 16.40 -12.00
N GLY A 85 0.25 17.21 -13.06
CA GLY A 85 0.62 16.82 -14.41
C GLY A 85 2.05 16.30 -14.39
N LEU A 86 2.26 15.14 -15.00
CA LEU A 86 3.61 14.55 -15.15
C LEU A 86 4.56 15.46 -15.96
N GLU A 87 4.04 16.54 -16.54
CA GLU A 87 4.79 17.64 -17.13
C GLU A 87 4.79 18.83 -16.17
N VAL A 88 5.65 18.74 -15.15
CA VAL A 88 5.94 19.85 -14.26
C VAL A 88 6.88 20.80 -15.00
N ASP A 89 6.32 21.87 -15.56
CA ASP A 89 7.08 23.08 -15.83
C ASP A 89 7.42 23.68 -14.45
N LEU A 90 8.65 23.45 -13.97
CA LEU A 90 9.12 23.68 -12.59
C LEU A 90 9.01 25.13 -12.07
N ASN A 91 8.52 26.07 -12.88
CA ASN A 91 8.54 27.49 -12.59
C ASN A 91 7.16 28.13 -12.36
N VAL A 92 6.05 27.39 -12.45
CA VAL A 92 4.74 27.92 -12.09
C VAL A 92 4.31 27.33 -10.76
N ALA A 93 4.40 28.15 -9.71
CA ALA A 93 3.83 27.83 -8.41
C ALA A 93 2.31 27.72 -8.57
N HIS A 94 1.83 26.52 -8.87
CA HIS A 94 0.40 26.21 -8.86
C HIS A 94 -0.13 26.49 -7.46
N GLU A 95 -0.96 27.52 -7.33
CA GLU A 95 -1.90 27.65 -6.23
C GLU A 95 -2.65 26.32 -6.12
N LYS A 96 -2.31 25.52 -5.11
CA LYS A 96 -2.92 24.22 -4.87
C LYS A 96 -4.42 24.45 -4.71
N SER A 97 -5.17 24.09 -5.74
CA SER A 97 -6.63 24.14 -5.72
C SER A 97 -7.09 23.43 -4.44
N PRO A 98 -7.96 24.04 -3.61
CA PRO A 98 -8.34 23.50 -2.33
C PRO A 98 -8.87 22.07 -2.52
N SER A 99 -8.32 21.13 -1.75
CA SER A 99 -8.67 19.71 -1.81
C SER A 99 -10.19 19.54 -1.71
N ARG A 100 -10.87 19.20 -2.82
CA ARG A 100 -12.32 18.90 -2.88
C ARG A 100 -12.68 17.55 -2.23
N PHE A 101 -11.72 16.97 -1.52
CA PHE A 101 -11.79 15.65 -0.90
C PHE A 101 -12.81 15.49 0.27
N PRO A 102 -13.13 16.53 1.08
CA PRO A 102 -14.06 16.39 2.20
C PRO A 102 -15.48 15.94 1.79
N GLU A 103 -15.89 16.18 0.55
CA GLU A 103 -17.25 15.87 0.06
C GLU A 103 -17.50 14.36 -0.08
N LEU A 104 -16.46 13.56 -0.34
CA LEU A 104 -16.58 12.10 -0.37
C LEU A 104 -16.90 11.51 1.00
N LEU A 105 -16.29 12.06 2.05
CA LEU A 105 -16.58 11.65 3.43
C LEU A 105 -17.99 12.08 3.87
N LEU A 106 -18.63 12.99 3.12
CA LEU A 106 -20.02 13.39 3.29
C LEU A 106 -21.01 12.51 2.50
N VAL A 107 -20.55 11.54 1.71
CA VAL A 107 -21.45 10.52 1.18
C VAL A 107 -21.81 9.57 2.32
N HIS A 108 -23.08 9.57 2.73
CA HIS A 108 -23.55 8.78 3.85
C HIS A 108 -23.26 7.30 3.62
N GLY A 109 -22.64 6.64 4.61
CA GLY A 109 -22.31 5.21 4.53
C GLY A 109 -21.09 4.87 3.67
N PHE A 110 -20.59 5.74 2.78
CA PHE A 110 -19.53 5.34 1.83
C PHE A 110 -18.25 4.82 2.50
N PHE A 111 -17.74 5.55 3.49
CA PHE A 111 -16.59 5.11 4.27
C PHE A 111 -16.89 3.85 5.11
N GLY A 112 -18.09 3.77 5.69
CA GLY A 112 -18.56 2.59 6.41
C GLY A 112 -18.60 1.36 5.51
N THR A 113 -19.12 1.50 4.29
CA THR A 113 -19.16 0.48 3.24
C THR A 113 -17.75 0.05 2.84
N ALA A 114 -16.83 0.99 2.62
CA ALA A 114 -15.43 0.69 2.31
C ALA A 114 -14.78 -0.15 3.42
N MET A 115 -15.02 0.22 4.68
CA MET A 115 -14.53 -0.53 5.85
C MET A 115 -15.20 -1.89 6.00
N GLU A 116 -16.52 -1.99 5.84
CA GLU A 116 -17.25 -3.26 5.91
C GLU A 116 -16.75 -4.27 4.87
N LEU A 117 -16.58 -3.80 3.62
CA LEU A 117 -15.97 -4.60 2.56
C LEU A 117 -14.56 -5.03 2.93
N PHE A 118 -13.72 -4.09 3.39
CA PHE A 118 -12.34 -4.37 3.76
C PHE A 118 -12.22 -5.39 4.91
N LEU A 119 -13.08 -5.31 5.92
CA LEU A 119 -13.09 -6.18 7.09
C LEU A 119 -13.63 -7.60 6.80
N SER A 120 -14.11 -7.88 5.58
CA SER A 120 -14.74 -9.16 5.21
C SER A 120 -13.80 -10.38 5.33
N THR A 121 -12.48 -10.19 5.35
CA THR A 121 -11.50 -11.27 5.58
C THR A 121 -11.21 -11.51 7.07
N LEU A 122 -11.51 -10.54 7.93
CA LEU A 122 -11.33 -10.65 9.38
C LEU A 122 -12.56 -11.26 10.05
N VAL A 123 -13.75 -10.78 9.67
CA VAL A 123 -15.02 -11.27 10.19
C VAL A 123 -15.73 -11.98 9.06
N SER A 124 -15.89 -13.30 9.21
CA SER A 124 -16.64 -14.11 8.25
C SER A 124 -18.03 -13.51 8.08
N PRO A 125 -18.41 -13.05 6.88
CA PRO A 125 -19.68 -12.37 6.68
C PRO A 125 -20.86 -13.35 6.61
N SER A 126 -20.58 -14.65 6.54
CA SER A 126 -21.58 -15.72 6.48
C SER A 126 -20.97 -17.04 6.98
N PRO A 127 -21.70 -17.86 7.76
CA PRO A 127 -21.22 -19.17 8.22
C PRO A 127 -20.76 -20.10 7.10
N PHE A 128 -21.25 -19.89 5.87
CA PHE A 128 -20.79 -20.58 4.67
C PHE A 128 -19.26 -20.54 4.51
N PHE A 129 -18.60 -19.43 4.85
CA PHE A 129 -17.16 -19.28 4.65
C PHE A 129 -16.31 -19.88 5.77
N ASP A 130 -16.86 -20.15 6.95
CA ASP A 130 -16.10 -20.56 8.13
C ASP A 130 -15.18 -21.77 7.87
N PRO A 131 -15.62 -22.84 7.16
CA PRO A 131 -14.77 -23.99 6.86
C PRO A 131 -13.63 -23.68 5.86
N HIS A 132 -13.78 -22.61 5.09
CA HIS A 132 -12.87 -22.24 3.99
C HIS A 132 -11.83 -21.21 4.43
N MET A 133 -12.07 -20.50 5.54
CA MET A 133 -11.22 -19.40 5.98
C MET A 133 -9.77 -19.82 6.30
N SER A 134 -9.53 -21.07 6.70
CA SER A 134 -8.17 -21.59 6.95
C SER A 134 -7.46 -22.07 5.69
N ASN A 135 -8.17 -22.18 4.55
CA ASN A 135 -7.60 -22.60 3.28
C ASN A 135 -7.49 -21.40 2.32
N PRO A 136 -6.33 -20.72 2.26
CA PRO A 136 -6.14 -19.57 1.37
C PRO A 136 -6.17 -19.93 -0.12
N GLU A 137 -6.10 -21.21 -0.48
CA GLU A 137 -6.20 -21.69 -1.87
C GLU A 137 -7.65 -21.94 -2.32
N SER A 138 -8.62 -21.89 -1.40
CA SER A 138 -10.04 -22.09 -1.73
C SER A 138 -10.60 -20.90 -2.51
N ASP A 139 -11.51 -21.18 -3.44
CA ASP A 139 -12.17 -20.12 -4.23
C ASP A 139 -13.03 -19.21 -3.35
N GLU A 140 -13.63 -19.76 -2.29
CA GLU A 140 -14.44 -19.03 -1.31
C GLU A 140 -13.58 -18.02 -0.55
N CYS A 141 -12.42 -18.44 -0.05
CA CYS A 141 -11.46 -17.57 0.62
C CYS A 141 -10.94 -16.49 -0.34
N SER A 142 -10.59 -16.88 -1.57
CA SER A 142 -10.16 -15.95 -2.62
C SER A 142 -11.22 -14.88 -2.92
N SER A 143 -12.51 -15.24 -3.00
CA SER A 143 -13.61 -14.30 -3.25
C SER A 143 -13.79 -13.29 -2.11
N LEU A 144 -13.62 -13.72 -0.86
CA LEU A 144 -13.60 -12.80 0.30
C LEU A 144 -12.39 -11.87 0.28
N VAL A 145 -11.22 -12.37 -0.14
CA VAL A 145 -10.03 -11.53 -0.36
C VAL A 145 -10.30 -10.51 -1.46
N THR A 146 -10.89 -10.88 -2.60
CA THR A 146 -11.29 -9.94 -3.65
C THR A 146 -12.24 -8.86 -3.12
N ARG A 147 -13.26 -9.23 -2.33
CA ARG A 147 -14.19 -8.29 -1.67
C ARG A 147 -13.44 -7.34 -0.72
N SER A 148 -12.50 -7.85 0.06
CA SER A 148 -11.66 -7.04 0.95
C SER A 148 -10.77 -6.08 0.16
N ILE A 149 -10.15 -6.53 -0.92
CA ILE A 149 -9.32 -5.68 -1.79
C ILE A 149 -10.15 -4.55 -2.40
N ALA A 150 -11.40 -4.80 -2.81
CA ALA A 150 -12.30 -3.75 -3.29
C ALA A 150 -12.52 -2.66 -2.22
N GLY A 151 -12.79 -3.05 -0.98
CA GLY A 151 -12.88 -2.13 0.15
C GLY A 151 -11.56 -1.39 0.43
N GLY A 152 -10.43 -2.10 0.39
CA GLY A 152 -9.09 -1.52 0.55
C GLY A 152 -8.77 -0.50 -0.54
N PHE A 153 -9.20 -0.73 -1.77
CA PHE A 153 -9.03 0.21 -2.88
C PHE A 153 -9.87 1.47 -2.67
N MET A 154 -11.14 1.33 -2.25
CA MET A 154 -11.98 2.48 -1.87
C MET A 154 -11.33 3.29 -0.74
N LEU A 155 -10.81 2.62 0.29
CA LEU A 155 -10.08 3.26 1.38
C LEU A 155 -8.80 3.95 0.89
N SER A 156 -8.05 3.35 -0.04
CA SER A 156 -6.82 3.92 -0.61
C SER A 156 -7.05 5.29 -1.23
N CYS A 157 -8.15 5.41 -1.97
CA CYS A 157 -8.55 6.68 -2.57
C CYS A 157 -8.88 7.67 -1.45
N LEU A 158 -9.66 7.25 -0.43
CA LEU A 158 -10.07 8.13 0.67
C LEU A 158 -8.90 8.67 1.51
N VAL A 159 -7.81 7.91 1.63
CA VAL A 159 -6.64 8.30 2.43
C VAL A 159 -5.62 9.14 1.66
N GLU A 160 -5.61 9.07 0.33
CA GLU A 160 -4.59 9.72 -0.53
C GLU A 160 -4.47 11.23 -0.29
N ALA A 161 -5.57 11.91 0.03
CA ALA A 161 -5.57 13.33 0.36
C ALA A 161 -5.89 13.62 1.84
N ASN A 162 -5.83 12.60 2.70
CA ASN A 162 -6.22 12.70 4.10
C ASN A 162 -5.26 11.93 5.01
N GLU A 163 -4.06 12.49 5.21
CA GLU A 163 -3.02 11.97 6.10
C GLU A 163 -3.56 11.56 7.47
N ARG A 164 -4.60 12.26 7.89
CA ARG A 164 -5.18 12.01 9.18
C ARG A 164 -6.12 10.83 9.23
N LEU A 165 -6.94 10.63 8.20
CA LEU A 165 -7.70 9.41 8.05
C LEU A 165 -6.74 8.22 8.03
N THR A 166 -5.60 8.34 7.35
CA THR A 166 -4.50 7.36 7.38
C THR A 166 -4.05 7.07 8.81
N ALA A 167 -3.73 8.11 9.60
CA ALA A 167 -3.33 7.95 10.99
C ALA A 167 -4.41 7.30 11.87
N LEU A 168 -5.69 7.59 11.61
CA LEU A 168 -6.81 6.98 12.33
C LEU A 168 -7.01 5.51 11.98
N LEU A 169 -6.92 5.14 10.70
CA LEU A 169 -6.96 3.75 10.26
C LEU A 169 -5.81 2.94 10.88
N TRP A 170 -4.60 3.51 10.90
CA TRP A 170 -3.47 2.87 11.56
C TRP A 170 -3.62 2.73 13.08
N LYS A 171 -4.44 3.54 13.74
CA LYS A 171 -4.76 3.35 15.17
C LYS A 171 -5.86 2.32 15.40
N ASN A 172 -6.60 1.92 14.36
CA ASN A 172 -7.68 0.96 14.49
C ASN A 172 -7.13 -0.48 14.41
N SER A 173 -7.29 -1.24 15.50
CA SER A 173 -6.78 -2.61 15.56
C SER A 173 -7.51 -3.57 14.61
N LEU A 174 -8.81 -3.40 14.37
CA LEU A 174 -9.56 -4.25 13.42
C LEU A 174 -9.06 -4.04 12.01
N PHE A 175 -8.81 -2.79 11.63
CA PHE A 175 -8.21 -2.43 10.35
C PHE A 175 -6.84 -3.10 10.16
N GLN A 176 -5.93 -2.97 11.15
CA GLN A 176 -4.62 -3.62 11.09
C GLN A 176 -4.73 -5.14 10.96
N LYS A 177 -5.64 -5.77 11.70
CA LYS A 177 -5.87 -7.21 11.63
C LYS A 177 -6.39 -7.64 10.26
N ALA A 178 -7.39 -6.95 9.73
CA ALA A 178 -7.93 -7.21 8.41
C ALA A 178 -6.86 -7.02 7.33
N LEU A 179 -6.08 -5.94 7.38
CA LEU A 179 -4.97 -5.72 6.46
C LEU A 179 -3.96 -6.87 6.48
N LYS A 180 -3.53 -7.30 7.67
CA LYS A 180 -2.61 -8.42 7.83
C LYS A 180 -3.19 -9.73 7.26
N ILE A 181 -4.47 -10.02 7.54
CA ILE A 181 -5.13 -11.22 7.01
C ILE A 181 -5.23 -11.14 5.49
N THR A 182 -5.69 -10.02 4.93
CA THR A 182 -5.86 -9.84 3.49
C THR A 182 -4.54 -10.04 2.76
N ILE A 183 -3.44 -9.45 3.26
CA ILE A 183 -2.09 -9.66 2.72
C ILE A 183 -1.65 -11.13 2.84
N THR A 184 -1.85 -11.75 4.01
CA THR A 184 -1.39 -13.12 4.28
C THR A 184 -2.17 -14.17 3.50
N LYS A 185 -3.48 -13.97 3.29
CA LYS A 185 -4.37 -14.87 2.55
C LYS A 185 -4.41 -14.57 1.06
N PHE A 186 -3.86 -13.44 0.61
CA PHE A 186 -3.73 -13.16 -0.81
C PHE A 186 -2.90 -14.26 -1.48
N ARG A 187 -3.56 -15.01 -2.36
CA ARG A 187 -2.95 -16.01 -3.24
C ARG A 187 -3.34 -15.61 -4.65
N ALA A 188 -2.42 -14.97 -5.34
CA ALA A 188 -2.62 -14.71 -6.75
C ALA A 188 -2.64 -16.06 -7.50
N LYS A 189 -3.59 -16.21 -8.41
CA LYS A 189 -3.54 -17.27 -9.42
C LYS A 189 -2.78 -16.73 -10.62
N ARG A 190 -2.31 -17.63 -11.48
CA ARG A 190 -1.66 -17.22 -12.73
C ARG A 190 -2.67 -16.68 -13.77
N GLN A 191 -3.37 -15.60 -13.43
CA GLN A 191 -4.45 -15.01 -14.21
C GLN A 191 -4.38 -13.47 -14.17
N ARG A 192 -4.88 -12.82 -15.23
CA ARG A 192 -4.92 -11.34 -15.35
C ARG A 192 -5.58 -10.67 -14.14
N LYS A 193 -6.65 -11.26 -13.61
CA LYS A 193 -7.38 -10.78 -12.43
C LYS A 193 -6.46 -10.57 -11.22
N SER A 194 -5.57 -11.52 -10.94
CA SER A 194 -4.70 -11.43 -9.77
C SER A 194 -3.68 -10.30 -9.85
N ILE A 195 -3.41 -9.77 -11.04
CA ILE A 195 -2.56 -8.60 -11.24
C ILE A 195 -3.30 -7.33 -10.85
N MET A 196 -4.59 -7.26 -11.18
CA MET A 196 -5.45 -6.14 -10.77
C MET A 196 -5.58 -6.11 -9.25
N GLU A 197 -5.79 -7.28 -8.64
CA GLU A 197 -5.83 -7.42 -7.18
C GLU A 197 -4.49 -7.04 -6.52
N LEU A 198 -3.37 -7.49 -7.08
CA LEU A 198 -2.04 -7.12 -6.62
C LEU A 198 -1.81 -5.61 -6.73
N GLY A 199 -2.14 -5.02 -7.88
CA GLY A 199 -2.04 -3.57 -8.11
C GLY A 199 -2.86 -2.78 -7.10
N ALA A 200 -4.08 -3.24 -6.79
CA ALA A 200 -4.94 -2.63 -5.79
C ALA A 200 -4.37 -2.72 -4.37
N ILE A 201 -3.84 -3.88 -3.96
CA ILE A 201 -3.15 -4.03 -2.67
C ILE A 201 -1.92 -3.13 -2.62
N THR A 202 -1.08 -3.16 -3.66
CA THR A 202 0.14 -2.35 -3.73
C THR A 202 -0.18 -0.86 -3.64
N GLN A 203 -1.14 -0.37 -4.42
CA GLN A 203 -1.56 1.03 -4.38
C GLN A 203 -2.05 1.41 -2.98
N PHE A 204 -2.85 0.55 -2.36
CA PHE A 204 -3.34 0.79 -1.01
C PHE A 204 -2.20 0.88 0.02
N LEU A 205 -1.27 -0.06 0.00
CA LEU A 205 -0.10 -0.07 0.89
C LEU A 205 0.81 1.14 0.68
N GLY A 206 1.01 1.55 -0.58
CA GLY A 206 1.74 2.77 -0.92
C GLY A 206 1.12 4.00 -0.27
N LYS A 207 -0.19 4.20 -0.48
CA LYS A 207 -0.93 5.36 0.06
C LYS A 207 -1.00 5.39 1.58
N LEU A 208 -1.08 4.23 2.23
CA LEU A 208 -1.01 4.14 3.69
C LEU A 208 0.36 4.57 4.26
N SER A 209 1.39 4.66 3.42
CA SER A 209 2.78 4.80 3.83
C SER A 209 3.42 6.15 3.50
N GLU A 210 2.82 6.96 2.61
CA GLU A 210 3.40 8.20 2.07
C GLU A 210 3.68 9.32 3.09
N HIS A 211 3.20 9.20 4.35
CA HIS A 211 3.08 10.35 5.27
C HIS A 211 3.62 10.15 6.70
N ASP A 212 4.47 9.15 6.96
CA ASP A 212 4.76 8.78 8.36
C ASP A 212 6.24 8.58 8.68
N ASP A 213 6.83 9.56 9.36
CA ASP A 213 8.16 9.45 9.97
C ASP A 213 8.21 8.38 11.08
N SER A 214 7.05 7.99 11.63
CA SER A 214 6.92 6.92 12.63
C SER A 214 6.67 5.53 12.01
N ALA A 215 6.87 5.37 10.69
CA ALA A 215 6.63 4.11 9.98
C ALA A 215 7.30 2.90 10.66
N HIS A 216 8.48 3.06 11.27
CA HIS A 216 9.17 1.96 11.93
C HIS A 216 8.41 1.39 13.14
N GLU A 217 7.91 2.24 14.03
CA GLU A 217 7.15 1.81 15.22
C GLU A 217 5.82 1.17 14.80
N ARG A 218 5.12 1.84 13.88
CA ARG A 218 3.86 1.39 13.31
C ARG A 218 3.97 0.02 12.65
N ASN A 219 5.00 -0.21 11.83
CA ASN A 219 5.26 -1.50 11.21
C ASN A 219 5.58 -2.56 12.26
N GLY A 220 6.28 -2.17 13.34
CA GLY A 220 6.47 -2.99 14.53
C GLY A 220 5.16 -3.50 15.13
N ILE A 221 4.22 -2.59 15.40
CA ILE A 221 2.90 -2.91 15.97
C ILE A 221 2.09 -3.78 15.00
N PHE A 222 2.03 -3.38 13.73
CA PHE A 222 1.30 -4.08 12.68
C PHE A 222 1.77 -5.53 12.50
N ASN A 223 3.10 -5.75 12.43
CA ASN A 223 3.64 -7.09 12.23
C ASN A 223 3.53 -7.96 13.49
N ARG A 224 3.53 -7.38 14.70
CA ARG A 224 3.28 -8.09 15.97
C ARG A 224 1.80 -8.41 16.21
N CYS A 225 0.88 -7.77 15.49
CA CYS A 225 -0.54 -8.01 15.64
C CYS A 225 -0.86 -9.49 15.36
N ASN A 226 -1.52 -10.18 16.31
CA ASN A 226 -2.04 -11.53 16.13
C ASN A 226 -3.54 -11.41 15.77
N PRO A 227 -3.92 -11.56 14.49
CA PRO A 227 -5.24 -11.13 14.05
C PRO A 227 -6.36 -12.11 14.43
N THR A 228 -6.09 -13.41 14.49
CA THR A 228 -7.11 -14.45 14.74
C THR A 228 -6.91 -15.18 16.07
N GLY A 229 -5.76 -15.01 16.74
CA GLY A 229 -5.38 -15.85 17.88
C GLY A 229 -5.06 -17.30 17.49
N LEU A 230 -5.37 -17.70 16.25
CA LEU A 230 -5.33 -19.07 15.75
C LEU A 230 -4.36 -19.26 14.58
N GLU A 231 -3.98 -18.18 13.88
CA GLU A 231 -3.03 -18.24 12.77
C GLU A 231 -2.01 -17.11 12.84
N GLY A 232 -0.75 -17.53 12.98
CA GLY A 232 0.42 -16.68 12.78
C GLY A 232 1.03 -16.08 14.03
N ASP A 233 1.01 -16.76 15.19
CA ASP A 233 1.83 -16.61 16.44
C ASP A 233 2.47 -15.24 16.79
N GLY A 234 1.94 -14.11 16.33
CA GLY A 234 2.70 -12.85 16.27
C GLY A 234 3.87 -12.85 15.27
N LYS A 235 3.93 -13.82 14.34
CA LYS A 235 4.91 -13.87 13.25
C LYS A 235 4.70 -12.68 12.29
N PRO A 236 5.78 -12.02 11.85
CA PRO A 236 5.74 -11.01 10.80
C PRO A 236 5.18 -11.57 9.49
N ILE A 237 4.69 -10.68 8.62
CA ILE A 237 4.18 -11.07 7.30
C ILE A 237 5.34 -11.56 6.43
N ASP A 238 5.18 -12.73 5.81
CA ASP A 238 6.10 -13.20 4.77
C ASP A 238 5.70 -12.66 3.39
N PHE A 239 6.49 -11.72 2.88
CA PHE A 239 6.27 -11.10 1.56
C PHE A 239 6.83 -11.93 0.39
N THR A 240 7.44 -13.10 0.63
CA THR A 240 8.12 -13.91 -0.40
C THR A 240 7.22 -14.15 -1.62
N GLN A 241 5.97 -14.56 -1.38
CA GLN A 241 5.01 -14.83 -2.47
C GLN A 241 4.58 -13.54 -3.18
N LEU A 242 4.29 -12.46 -2.43
CA LEU A 242 3.91 -11.17 -3.03
C LEU A 242 5.01 -10.59 -3.92
N ILE A 243 6.27 -10.74 -3.55
CA ILE A 243 7.42 -10.34 -4.36
C ILE A 243 7.46 -11.13 -5.67
N ARG A 244 7.23 -12.45 -5.62
CA ARG A 244 7.12 -13.29 -6.82
C ARG A 244 5.98 -12.82 -7.71
N TRP A 245 4.82 -12.52 -7.12
CA TRP A 245 3.65 -12.05 -7.85
C TRP A 245 3.87 -10.70 -8.50
N ALA A 246 4.59 -9.78 -7.85
CA ALA A 246 4.96 -8.50 -8.45
C ALA A 246 5.83 -8.67 -9.68
N ALA A 247 6.79 -9.62 -9.65
CA ALA A 247 7.64 -9.91 -10.80
C ALA A 247 6.84 -10.58 -11.93
N TRP A 248 5.99 -11.53 -11.57
CA TRP A 248 5.21 -12.31 -12.52
C TRP A 248 4.05 -11.51 -13.15
N GLY A 249 3.42 -10.60 -12.39
CA GLY A 249 2.31 -9.79 -12.87
C GLY A 249 2.64 -8.93 -14.08
N GLY A 250 3.93 -8.64 -14.27
CA GLY A 250 4.43 -7.98 -15.47
C GLY A 250 4.29 -8.78 -16.76
N VAL A 251 4.13 -10.11 -16.72
CA VAL A 251 4.01 -10.93 -17.95
C VAL A 251 2.80 -10.53 -18.81
N TYR A 252 1.80 -9.88 -18.22
CA TYR A 252 0.60 -9.39 -18.92
C TYR A 252 0.67 -7.90 -19.25
N LEU A 253 1.77 -7.25 -18.89
CA LEU A 253 2.04 -5.85 -19.20
C LEU A 253 3.09 -5.78 -20.33
N PRO A 254 3.15 -4.66 -21.06
CA PRO A 254 4.32 -4.36 -21.89
C PRO A 254 5.60 -4.47 -21.06
N ALA A 255 6.67 -5.00 -21.65
CA ALA A 255 7.93 -5.29 -20.96
C ALA A 255 8.51 -4.08 -20.21
N GLU A 256 8.30 -2.87 -20.74
CA GLU A 256 8.68 -1.60 -20.15
C GLU A 256 7.98 -1.31 -18.81
N ASN A 257 6.74 -1.77 -18.62
CA ASN A 257 5.93 -1.44 -17.44
C ASN A 257 6.10 -2.48 -16.31
N VAL A 258 6.73 -3.62 -16.60
CA VAL A 258 6.91 -4.70 -15.62
C VAL A 258 7.77 -4.26 -14.45
N LEU A 259 8.91 -3.63 -14.75
CA LEU A 259 9.83 -3.18 -13.71
C LEU A 259 9.24 -2.04 -12.89
N ASP A 260 8.41 -1.19 -13.50
CA ASP A 260 7.72 -0.12 -12.78
C ASP A 260 6.71 -0.70 -11.78
N LEU A 261 5.85 -1.64 -12.21
CA LEU A 261 4.92 -2.33 -11.30
C LEU A 261 5.67 -3.09 -10.21
N PHE A 262 6.77 -3.78 -10.57
CA PHE A 262 7.58 -4.54 -9.63
C PHE A 262 8.19 -3.64 -8.55
N ALA A 263 8.80 -2.53 -8.95
CA ALA A 263 9.43 -1.58 -8.02
C ALA A 263 8.41 -0.86 -7.16
N PHE A 264 7.29 -0.43 -7.75
CA PHE A 264 6.19 0.17 -7.01
C PHE A 264 5.67 -0.79 -5.94
N SER A 265 5.51 -2.07 -6.29
CA SER A 265 5.12 -3.13 -5.35
C SER A 265 6.14 -3.36 -4.25
N LEU A 266 7.42 -3.47 -4.58
CA LEU A 266 8.48 -3.62 -3.57
C LEU A 266 8.54 -2.45 -2.61
N GLY A 267 8.44 -1.21 -3.11
CA GLY A 267 8.39 -0.02 -2.27
C GLY A 267 7.20 -0.07 -1.30
N ALA A 268 6.00 -0.38 -1.80
CA ALA A 268 4.81 -0.49 -0.97
C ALA A 268 4.92 -1.60 0.10
N PHE A 269 5.47 -2.76 -0.26
CA PHE A 269 5.68 -3.86 0.69
C PHE A 269 6.71 -3.50 1.75
N GLN A 270 7.84 -2.89 1.34
CA GLN A 270 8.89 -2.44 2.24
C GLN A 270 8.36 -1.44 3.27
N CYS A 271 7.42 -0.58 2.87
CA CYS A 271 6.84 0.42 3.74
C CYS A 271 5.96 -0.12 4.87
N VAL A 272 5.48 -1.37 4.78
CA VAL A 272 4.66 -2.01 5.83
C VAL A 272 5.34 -3.21 6.48
N ALA A 273 6.41 -3.73 5.89
CA ALA A 273 7.16 -4.85 6.41
C ALA A 273 8.15 -4.43 7.52
N LEU A 274 8.56 -5.39 8.35
CA LEU A 274 9.78 -5.24 9.15
C LEU A 274 10.98 -5.34 8.22
N LYS A 275 11.93 -4.41 8.35
CA LYS A 275 13.08 -4.27 7.43
C LYS A 275 13.84 -5.58 7.21
N ASP A 276 14.15 -6.31 8.29
CA ASP A 276 14.93 -7.54 8.19
C ASP A 276 14.10 -8.73 7.66
N GLU A 277 12.82 -8.79 7.98
CA GLU A 277 11.92 -9.81 7.43
C GLU A 277 11.65 -9.58 5.94
N PHE A 278 11.53 -8.32 5.52
CA PHE A 278 11.42 -7.98 4.11
C PHE A 278 12.67 -8.39 3.33
N ARG A 279 13.87 -8.14 3.86
CA ARG A 279 15.14 -8.58 3.26
C ARG A 279 15.23 -10.10 3.15
N LYS A 280 14.78 -10.83 4.19
CA LYS A 280 14.68 -12.30 4.15
C LYS A 280 13.73 -12.74 3.04
N ALA A 281 12.56 -12.12 2.94
CA ALA A 281 11.57 -12.41 1.90
C ALA A 281 12.11 -12.13 0.48
N GLN A 282 12.78 -10.99 0.27
CA GLN A 282 13.46 -10.67 -1.00
C GLN A 282 14.49 -11.73 -1.39
N LYS A 283 15.30 -12.19 -0.42
CA LYS A 283 16.29 -13.25 -0.64
C LYS A 283 15.64 -14.60 -0.95
N ALA A 284 14.55 -14.95 -0.26
CA ALA A 284 13.84 -16.22 -0.44
C ALA A 284 12.96 -16.27 -1.70
N ALA A 285 12.54 -15.11 -2.22
CA ALA A 285 11.60 -15.00 -3.34
C ALA A 285 12.04 -15.78 -4.58
N PHE A 286 13.33 -15.89 -4.87
CA PHE A 286 13.79 -16.60 -6.08
C PHE A 286 14.90 -17.62 -5.80
N ALA A 287 15.23 -17.89 -4.53
CA ALA A 287 16.36 -18.74 -4.18
C ALA A 287 16.21 -20.23 -4.57
N SER A 288 14.96 -20.71 -4.69
CA SER A 288 14.67 -22.13 -4.96
C SER A 288 15.05 -22.54 -6.39
N PRO A 289 15.66 -23.72 -6.61
CA PRO A 289 15.97 -24.22 -7.95
C PRO A 289 14.75 -24.36 -8.88
N GLU A 290 13.58 -24.62 -8.30
CA GLU A 290 12.31 -24.73 -9.03
C GLU A 290 11.88 -23.41 -9.67
N LEU A 291 12.48 -22.30 -9.24
CA LEU A 291 12.19 -20.94 -9.71
C LEU A 291 13.31 -20.41 -10.63
N ASN A 292 14.18 -21.27 -11.14
CA ASN A 292 15.30 -20.87 -12.01
C ASN A 292 14.83 -20.05 -13.21
N ASP A 293 13.77 -20.48 -13.89
CA ASP A 293 13.24 -19.82 -15.08
C ASP A 293 12.68 -18.43 -14.75
N GLU A 294 11.95 -18.31 -13.63
CA GLU A 294 11.38 -17.03 -13.19
C GLU A 294 12.47 -16.06 -12.71
N ALA A 295 13.47 -16.57 -11.97
CA ALA A 295 14.62 -15.78 -11.53
C ALA A 295 15.43 -15.27 -12.72
N MET A 296 15.66 -16.12 -13.73
CA MET A 296 16.38 -15.77 -14.94
C MET A 296 15.61 -14.78 -15.80
N ASN A 297 14.28 -14.93 -15.89
CA ASN A 297 13.42 -13.98 -16.60
C ASN A 297 13.46 -12.60 -15.94
N LEU A 298 13.31 -12.52 -14.61
CA LEU A 298 13.41 -11.26 -13.86
C LEU A 298 14.78 -10.61 -14.04
N PHE A 299 15.86 -11.40 -13.96
CA PHE A 299 17.22 -10.91 -14.18
C PHE A 299 17.41 -10.38 -15.61
N THR A 300 16.99 -11.12 -16.62
CA THR A 300 17.12 -10.72 -18.02
C THR A 300 16.34 -9.44 -18.31
N LEU A 301 15.11 -9.35 -17.78
CA LEU A 301 14.27 -8.17 -17.89
C LEU A 301 14.91 -6.94 -17.24
N SER A 302 15.55 -7.10 -16.07
CA SER A 302 16.31 -6.03 -15.40
C SER A 302 17.49 -5.50 -16.23
N LEU A 303 17.95 -6.26 -17.22
CA LEU A 303 19.04 -5.90 -18.14
C LEU A 303 18.55 -5.54 -19.56
N ALA A 304 17.26 -5.72 -19.86
CA ALA A 304 16.69 -5.49 -21.18
C ALA A 304 16.77 -4.01 -21.57
N HIS A 305 16.94 -3.73 -22.86
CA HIS A 305 17.05 -2.37 -23.38
C HIS A 305 15.78 -1.55 -23.14
N ALA A 306 15.94 -0.42 -22.44
CA ALA A 306 14.93 0.64 -22.44
C ALA A 306 15.16 1.55 -23.66
N LYS A 307 14.11 1.81 -24.44
CA LYS A 307 14.17 2.74 -25.58
C LYS A 307 14.37 4.20 -25.17
N LYS A 308 14.19 4.53 -23.89
CA LYS A 308 14.28 5.89 -23.33
C LYS A 308 15.42 5.96 -22.32
N LYS A 309 16.03 7.15 -22.19
CA LYS A 309 17.00 7.46 -21.13
C LYS A 309 16.38 7.07 -19.78
N THR A 310 17.08 6.25 -19.02
CA THR A 310 16.60 5.72 -17.74
C THR A 310 16.37 6.88 -16.76
N ILE A 311 15.11 7.07 -16.36
CA ILE A 311 14.76 7.97 -15.25
C ILE A 311 15.20 7.28 -13.95
N GLY A 312 15.63 8.03 -12.94
CA GLY A 312 16.21 7.49 -11.69
C GLY A 312 15.39 6.36 -11.05
N GLY A 313 14.05 6.42 -11.10
CA GLY A 313 13.16 5.37 -10.59
C GLY A 313 13.34 4.00 -11.27
N LEU A 314 13.54 3.97 -12.60
CA LEU A 314 13.73 2.72 -13.34
C LEU A 314 15.10 2.07 -13.00
N ALA A 315 16.11 2.86 -12.66
CA ALA A 315 17.39 2.32 -12.20
C ALA A 315 17.24 1.63 -10.82
N VAL A 316 16.46 2.21 -9.90
CA VAL A 316 16.14 1.59 -8.61
C VAL A 316 15.42 0.26 -8.83
N ALA A 317 14.39 0.26 -9.69
CA ALA A 317 13.63 -0.93 -10.06
C ALA A 317 14.51 -2.08 -10.57
N ARG A 318 15.46 -1.75 -11.46
CA ARG A 318 16.43 -2.70 -11.98
C ARG A 318 17.35 -3.23 -10.89
N GLY A 319 17.82 -2.37 -9.99
CA GLY A 319 18.63 -2.77 -8.84
C GLY A 319 17.92 -3.78 -7.97
N ASP A 320 16.66 -3.53 -7.63
CA ASP A 320 15.86 -4.45 -6.81
C ASP A 320 15.56 -5.77 -7.54
N ALA A 321 15.29 -5.72 -8.85
CA ALA A 321 15.08 -6.93 -9.65
C ALA A 321 16.35 -7.80 -9.69
N VAL A 322 17.51 -7.20 -9.93
CA VAL A 322 18.81 -7.89 -9.86
C VAL A 322 19.01 -8.48 -8.46
N ARG A 323 18.78 -7.69 -7.40
CA ARG A 323 18.96 -8.13 -6.00
C ARG A 323 18.13 -9.37 -5.67
N CYS A 324 16.86 -9.37 -6.06
CA CYS A 324 15.96 -10.52 -5.86
C CYS A 324 16.44 -11.75 -6.64
N ALA A 325 16.79 -11.58 -7.92
CA ALA A 325 17.18 -12.69 -8.79
C ALA A 325 18.54 -13.32 -8.41
N LEU A 326 19.51 -12.53 -7.92
CA LEU A 326 20.86 -13.00 -7.57
C LEU A 326 20.88 -14.02 -6.42
N SER A 327 19.79 -14.14 -5.67
CA SER A 327 19.66 -15.17 -4.62
C SER A 327 19.52 -16.57 -5.21
N ASN A 328 19.16 -16.68 -6.49
CA ASN A 328 19.08 -17.93 -7.24
C ASN A 328 20.48 -18.38 -7.72
N PRO A 329 20.90 -19.64 -7.48
CA PRO A 329 22.19 -20.15 -7.92
C PRO A 329 22.41 -20.11 -9.43
N ALA A 330 21.39 -20.41 -10.25
CA ALA A 330 21.50 -20.43 -11.70
C ALA A 330 21.75 -19.02 -12.27
N VAL A 331 21.12 -17.99 -11.71
CA VAL A 331 21.40 -16.60 -12.04
C VAL A 331 22.85 -16.24 -11.67
N GLY A 332 23.31 -16.66 -10.49
CA GLY A 332 24.69 -16.44 -10.07
C GLY A 332 25.73 -17.11 -10.98
N GLU A 333 25.46 -18.31 -11.46
CA GLU A 333 26.31 -19.01 -12.44
C GLU A 333 26.33 -18.26 -13.79
N TYR A 334 25.16 -17.89 -14.31
CA TYR A 334 25.03 -17.10 -15.54
C TYR A 334 25.81 -15.78 -15.45
N VAL A 335 25.69 -15.07 -14.33
CA VAL A 335 26.43 -13.83 -14.07
C VAL A 335 27.94 -14.07 -14.12
N ASN A 336 28.41 -15.15 -13.52
CA ASN A 336 29.83 -15.47 -13.51
C ASN A 336 30.40 -15.76 -14.90
N GLN A 337 29.63 -16.44 -15.75
CA GLN A 337 30.00 -16.75 -17.13
C GLN A 337 29.96 -15.51 -18.04
N HIS A 338 29.06 -14.55 -17.78
CA HIS A 338 28.77 -13.43 -18.67
C HIS A 338 29.17 -12.05 -18.12
N LYS A 339 30.09 -11.96 -17.14
CA LYS A 339 30.42 -10.71 -16.43
C LYS A 339 30.70 -9.51 -17.35
N LYS A 340 31.48 -9.68 -18.42
CA LYS A 340 31.87 -8.59 -19.34
C LYS A 340 30.66 -8.02 -20.08
N GLU A 341 29.78 -8.88 -20.58
CA GLU A 341 28.58 -8.48 -21.31
C GLU A 341 27.54 -7.85 -20.38
N ILE A 342 27.35 -8.41 -19.19
CA ILE A 342 26.44 -7.85 -18.18
C ILE A 342 26.92 -6.47 -17.74
N LEU A 343 28.22 -6.29 -17.46
CA LEU A 343 28.77 -4.98 -17.08
C LEU A 343 28.53 -3.92 -18.17
N ARG A 344 28.70 -4.29 -19.44
CA ARG A 344 28.42 -3.41 -20.58
C ARG A 344 26.96 -2.94 -20.56
N ARG A 345 26.01 -3.84 -20.30
CA ARG A 345 24.58 -3.51 -20.21
C ARG A 345 24.26 -2.66 -18.98
N VAL A 346 24.74 -3.04 -17.80
CA VAL A 346 24.47 -2.30 -16.56
C VAL A 346 24.92 -0.84 -16.70
N ARG A 347 26.12 -0.59 -17.25
CA ARG A 347 26.64 0.76 -17.49
C ARG A 347 25.76 1.63 -18.40
N GLN A 348 24.95 1.04 -19.27
CA GLN A 348 24.03 1.81 -20.13
C GLN A 348 22.84 2.39 -19.37
N TYR A 349 22.53 1.87 -18.18
CA TYR A 349 21.37 2.26 -17.37
C TYR A 349 21.75 2.90 -16.04
N MET A 350 23.04 2.94 -15.70
CA MET A 350 23.50 3.63 -14.51
C MET A 350 23.26 5.12 -14.68
N PRO A 351 22.54 5.77 -13.76
CA PRO A 351 22.40 7.21 -13.79
C PRO A 351 23.76 7.89 -13.58
N ASP A 352 23.86 9.15 -13.98
CA ASP A 352 25.00 10.00 -13.64
C ASP A 352 24.40 11.32 -13.16
N PRO A 353 24.49 11.66 -11.85
CA PRO A 353 25.26 11.03 -10.77
C PRO A 353 24.61 9.76 -10.15
N PRO A 354 25.26 9.08 -9.18
CA PRO A 354 24.67 8.00 -8.40
C PRO A 354 23.34 8.39 -7.76
N SER A 355 22.24 7.87 -8.32
CA SER A 355 20.90 8.00 -7.75
C SER A 355 20.69 6.98 -6.62
N ASP A 356 19.46 6.92 -6.10
CA ASP A 356 19.00 5.89 -5.14
C ASP A 356 19.20 4.44 -5.60
N ALA A 357 19.63 4.21 -6.84
CA ALA A 357 19.92 2.89 -7.42
C ALA A 357 21.24 2.26 -6.93
N TYR A 358 21.61 2.44 -5.64
CA TYR A 358 22.90 2.02 -5.08
C TYR A 358 23.20 0.53 -5.27
N PHE A 359 22.17 -0.33 -5.34
CA PHE A 359 22.38 -1.75 -5.60
C PHE A 359 22.95 -2.03 -7.01
N LEU A 360 22.58 -1.25 -8.02
CA LEU A 360 23.19 -1.37 -9.34
C LEU A 360 24.66 -0.93 -9.34
N TYR A 361 25.02 0.10 -8.55
CA TYR A 361 26.40 0.55 -8.43
C TYR A 361 27.30 -0.52 -7.80
N ILE A 362 26.89 -1.10 -6.67
CA ILE A 362 27.68 -2.19 -6.04
C ILE A 362 27.77 -3.41 -6.97
N PHE A 363 26.71 -3.70 -7.74
CA PHE A 363 26.73 -4.78 -8.72
C PHE A 363 27.72 -4.51 -9.86
N ALA A 364 27.73 -3.29 -10.41
CA ALA A 364 28.71 -2.87 -11.40
C ALA A 364 30.15 -2.91 -10.85
N ALA A 365 30.37 -2.39 -9.64
CA ALA A 365 31.67 -2.43 -8.96
C ALA A 365 32.14 -3.86 -8.70
N TRP A 366 31.22 -4.77 -8.35
CA TRP A 366 31.53 -6.19 -8.18
C TRP A 366 31.93 -6.86 -9.50
N LEU A 367 31.20 -6.57 -10.59
CA LEU A 367 31.53 -7.08 -11.92
C LEU A 367 32.91 -6.61 -12.35
N GLU A 368 33.21 -5.32 -12.15
CA GLU A 368 34.52 -4.72 -12.43
C GLU A 368 35.66 -5.38 -11.64
N ALA A 369 35.47 -5.57 -10.34
CA ALA A 369 36.46 -6.19 -9.45
C ALA A 369 36.81 -7.64 -9.80
N ASN A 370 35.91 -8.33 -10.50
CA ASN A 370 35.98 -9.77 -10.78
C ASN A 370 36.11 -10.11 -12.28
N ILE A 371 36.45 -9.13 -13.13
CA ILE A 371 36.89 -9.34 -14.52
C ILE A 371 38.43 -9.31 -14.57
N PRO A 372 39.11 -10.38 -15.03
CA PRO A 372 40.56 -10.40 -15.13
C PRO A 372 41.13 -9.32 -16.06
N GLY A 373 42.28 -8.75 -15.69
CA GLY A 373 43.10 -7.90 -16.56
C GLY A 373 42.61 -6.45 -16.75
N LYS A 374 41.58 -5.99 -16.03
CA LYS A 374 41.20 -4.57 -16.01
C LYS A 374 41.87 -3.84 -14.85
N SER A 375 42.59 -2.77 -15.17
CA SER A 375 42.94 -1.72 -14.20
C SER A 375 41.67 -1.05 -13.68
N SER A 376 41.78 -0.45 -12.50
CA SER A 376 40.74 0.32 -11.81
C SER A 376 39.74 1.01 -12.74
N THR A 377 38.46 0.83 -12.45
CA THR A 377 37.35 1.47 -13.15
C THR A 377 36.61 2.41 -12.20
N PRO A 378 35.94 3.45 -12.73
CA PRO A 378 35.38 4.53 -11.91
C PRO A 378 34.45 4.04 -10.79
N ASN A 379 33.55 3.10 -11.07
CA ASN A 379 32.58 2.61 -10.08
C ASN A 379 33.26 1.81 -8.95
N PHE A 380 34.22 0.96 -9.29
CA PHE A 380 34.99 0.20 -8.30
C PHE A 380 35.81 1.11 -7.38
N ASP A 381 36.47 2.13 -7.93
CA ASP A 381 37.25 3.09 -7.12
C ASP A 381 36.35 3.95 -6.23
N GLU A 382 35.22 4.40 -6.75
CA GLU A 382 34.21 5.12 -5.99
C GLU A 382 33.65 4.26 -4.85
N TRP A 383 33.26 3.01 -5.13
CA TRP A 383 32.81 2.07 -4.11
C TRP A 383 33.87 1.84 -3.04
N LYS A 384 35.12 1.61 -3.43
CA LYS A 384 36.24 1.39 -2.51
C LYS A 384 36.52 2.62 -1.64
N ARG A 385 36.33 3.82 -2.19
CA ARG A 385 36.45 5.09 -1.45
C ARG A 385 35.33 5.25 -0.42
N GLU A 386 34.09 4.93 -0.79
CA GLU A 386 32.93 5.04 0.10
C GLU A 386 32.90 3.94 1.17
N PHE A 387 33.24 2.70 0.79
CA PHE A 387 33.13 1.49 1.62
C PHE A 387 34.44 0.68 1.62
N PRO A 388 35.56 1.22 2.15
CA PRO A 388 36.87 0.59 2.09
C PRO A 388 36.95 -0.76 2.82
N ASN A 389 36.01 -1.03 3.73
CA ASN A 389 35.94 -2.27 4.50
C ASN A 389 35.23 -3.42 3.75
N VAL A 390 34.67 -3.16 2.56
CA VAL A 390 33.95 -4.16 1.78
C VAL A 390 34.80 -4.60 0.59
N CYS A 391 35.43 -5.77 0.70
CA CYS A 391 36.19 -6.37 -0.39
C CYS A 391 35.25 -7.05 -1.39
N LEU A 392 35.10 -6.49 -2.60
CA LEU A 392 34.27 -7.08 -3.65
C LEU A 392 34.99 -8.17 -4.47
N ARG A 393 36.33 -8.17 -4.48
CA ARG A 393 37.12 -9.18 -5.21
C ARG A 393 37.02 -10.53 -4.50
N GLY A 394 36.60 -11.57 -5.23
CA GLY A 394 36.41 -12.91 -4.69
C GLY A 394 35.14 -13.09 -3.85
N LEU A 395 34.35 -12.02 -3.64
CA LEU A 395 33.04 -12.12 -3.02
C LEU A 395 32.12 -12.96 -3.92
N ARG A 396 31.50 -14.02 -3.37
CA ARG A 396 30.47 -14.78 -4.10
C ARG A 396 29.29 -13.85 -4.43
N ILE A 397 28.79 -13.91 -5.66
CA ILE A 397 27.74 -12.99 -6.11
C ILE A 397 26.46 -13.08 -5.26
N GLN A 398 26.13 -14.27 -4.75
CA GLN A 398 24.97 -14.48 -3.87
C GLN A 398 25.08 -13.75 -2.53
N ASN A 399 26.29 -13.36 -2.13
CA ASN A 399 26.55 -12.60 -0.90
C ASN A 399 26.59 -11.09 -1.13
N LEU A 400 26.40 -10.62 -2.37
CA LEU A 400 26.47 -9.20 -2.70
C LEU A 400 25.37 -8.38 -2.00
N SER A 401 24.17 -8.94 -1.84
CA SER A 401 23.08 -8.30 -1.08
C SER A 401 23.40 -8.10 0.39
N VAL A 402 24.08 -9.07 1.00
CA VAL A 402 24.54 -8.97 2.40
C VAL A 402 25.63 -7.91 2.53
N ALA A 403 26.58 -7.87 1.59
CA ALA A 403 27.63 -6.85 1.56
C ALA A 403 27.04 -5.44 1.39
N TYR A 404 26.02 -5.29 0.54
CA TYR A 404 25.27 -4.06 0.36
C TYR A 404 24.55 -3.62 1.64
N ASP A 405 23.78 -4.53 2.28
CA ASP A 405 23.08 -4.21 3.52
C ASP A 405 24.04 -3.85 4.65
N PHE A 406 25.20 -4.51 4.73
CA PHE A 406 26.26 -4.18 5.69
C PHE A 406 26.85 -2.79 5.42
N ALA A 407 27.21 -2.49 4.17
CA ALA A 407 27.74 -1.19 3.76
C ALA A 407 26.78 -0.05 4.11
N TYR A 408 25.49 -0.23 3.78
CA TYR A 408 24.47 0.79 3.97
C TYR A 408 24.05 0.94 5.45
N SER A 409 24.02 -0.14 6.23
CA SER A 409 23.67 -0.08 7.66
C SER A 409 24.74 0.58 8.53
N LYS A 410 26.01 0.55 8.11
CA LYS A 410 27.11 1.22 8.80
C LYS A 410 27.21 2.72 8.49
N GLY A 411 26.28 3.24 7.68
CA GLY A 411 26.26 4.62 7.22
C GLY A 411 27.39 4.89 6.22
N LYS A 412 27.16 5.80 5.26
CA LYS A 412 28.26 6.60 4.72
C LYS A 412 28.94 7.20 5.94
N ARG A 413 30.28 7.04 6.07
CA ARG A 413 31.05 7.59 7.20
C ARG A 413 30.40 8.90 7.64
N ASP A 414 29.78 8.89 8.82
CA ASP A 414 29.49 10.13 9.51
C ASP A 414 30.87 10.72 9.80
N SER A 415 31.33 11.59 8.90
CA SER A 415 32.57 12.35 9.07
C SER A 415 32.45 13.33 10.24
N SER A 416 31.27 13.41 10.88
CA SER A 416 31.08 13.99 12.19
C SER A 416 30.70 12.91 13.21
N SER A 417 31.66 12.57 14.06
CA SER A 417 31.34 12.18 15.44
C SER A 417 30.46 13.27 16.07
N ASP A 418 29.16 12.99 16.27
CA ASP A 418 28.52 13.10 17.59
C ASP A 418 27.03 12.69 17.60
N SER A 419 26.70 11.94 18.66
CA SER A 419 25.38 11.55 19.17
C SER A 419 24.69 10.29 18.59
N PHE A 420 25.14 9.16 19.14
CA PHE A 420 24.29 8.05 19.55
C PHE A 420 23.19 8.55 20.53
N PHE A 421 21.93 8.12 20.30
CA PHE A 421 20.79 8.13 21.23
C PHE A 421 20.47 9.44 22.00
N ALA A 422 19.68 10.31 21.36
CA ALA A 422 18.78 11.21 22.08
C ALA A 422 17.33 10.90 21.65
N PRO A 423 16.38 10.65 22.57
CA PRO A 423 14.97 10.49 22.24
C PRO A 423 14.43 11.80 21.66
N LYS A 424 14.21 11.83 20.34
CA LYS A 424 13.58 12.94 19.63
C LYS A 424 12.09 12.66 19.47
N ASP A 425 11.34 12.83 20.53
CA ASP A 425 9.90 13.04 20.42
C ASP A 425 9.59 14.51 20.68
N LEU A 426 8.77 15.09 19.80
CA LEU A 426 8.15 16.44 19.80
C LEU A 426 8.84 17.60 19.04
N ARG A 427 10.07 17.49 18.52
CA ARG A 427 10.74 18.65 17.88
C ARG A 427 10.71 18.75 16.36
N ASP A 428 10.22 17.75 15.62
CA ASP A 428 10.22 17.82 14.14
C ASP A 428 8.83 18.01 13.52
N ARG A 429 7.97 18.83 14.14
CA ARG A 429 6.77 19.37 13.49
C ARG A 429 7.03 20.67 12.72
N SER A 430 8.26 21.21 12.77
CA SER A 430 8.61 22.48 12.13
C SER A 430 8.82 22.39 10.62
N THR A 431 8.98 21.20 10.06
CA THR A 431 9.37 21.00 8.66
C THR A 431 8.19 20.95 7.68
N ARG A 432 6.95 20.79 8.17
CA ARG A 432 5.72 20.90 7.35
C ARG A 432 4.65 21.67 8.11
N PRO A 433 4.55 23.00 7.93
CA PRO A 433 3.48 23.75 8.56
C PRO A 433 2.11 23.26 8.06
N VAL A 434 1.12 23.24 8.96
CA VAL A 434 -0.23 22.72 8.65
C VAL A 434 -1.14 23.89 8.22
N LEU A 435 -2.02 23.66 7.26
CA LEU A 435 -3.00 24.64 6.78
C LEU A 435 -4.17 24.80 7.76
N CYS A 436 -4.46 26.04 8.16
CA CYS A 436 -5.68 26.35 8.91
C CYS A 436 -6.93 26.14 8.03
N ASN A 437 -7.90 25.37 8.51
CA ASN A 437 -9.14 25.05 7.81
C ASN A 437 -9.96 26.28 7.42
N LEU A 438 -9.97 27.33 8.25
CA LEU A 438 -10.70 28.57 7.96
C LEU A 438 -9.90 29.52 7.06
N CYS A 439 -8.77 30.03 7.56
CA CYS A 439 -8.05 31.13 6.90
C CYS A 439 -7.01 30.68 5.87
N LYS A 440 -6.82 29.36 5.71
CA LYS A 440 -5.89 28.73 4.75
C LYS A 440 -4.43 29.20 4.88
N ARG A 441 -4.04 29.73 6.04
CA ARG A 441 -2.63 30.07 6.34
C ARG A 441 -1.91 28.86 6.91
N TYR A 442 -0.66 28.67 6.51
CA TYR A 442 0.25 27.70 7.08
C TYR A 442 0.70 28.16 8.47
N VAL A 443 0.57 27.27 9.46
CA VAL A 443 0.95 27.56 10.84
C VAL A 443 1.80 26.45 11.45
N SER A 444 2.79 26.87 12.23
CA SER A 444 3.65 25.98 13.02
C SER A 444 2.99 25.51 14.31
N ASN A 445 2.17 26.39 14.92
CA ASN A 445 1.35 26.08 16.09
C ASN A 445 -0.12 26.08 15.68
N TYR A 446 -0.81 24.98 15.97
CA TYR A 446 -2.20 24.81 15.60
C TYR A 446 -3.02 24.11 16.68
N LYS A 447 -4.34 24.30 16.62
CA LYS A 447 -5.33 23.61 17.44
C LYS A 447 -6.11 22.65 16.55
N SER A 448 -6.30 21.41 16.99
CA SER A 448 -7.23 20.49 16.33
C SER A 448 -8.61 20.57 16.96
N CYS A 449 -9.66 20.28 16.20
CA CYS A 449 -11.01 20.16 16.75
C CYS A 449 -11.07 18.98 17.74
N SER A 450 -11.27 19.21 19.04
CA SER A 450 -11.26 18.12 20.03
C SER A 450 -12.27 16.97 19.80
N SER A 451 -13.26 17.14 18.92
CA SER A 451 -14.32 16.16 18.66
C SER A 451 -13.97 15.18 17.54
N CYS A 452 -13.72 15.67 16.32
CA CYS A 452 -13.31 14.81 15.19
C CYS A 452 -11.80 14.68 15.08
N ASP A 453 -11.08 15.52 15.83
CA ASP A 453 -9.73 15.96 15.60
C ASP A 453 -9.62 16.65 14.19
N LEU A 454 -10.25 16.22 13.08
CA LEU A 454 -9.77 16.35 11.66
C LEU A 454 -9.45 17.77 11.18
N ALA A 455 -10.18 18.78 11.67
CA ALA A 455 -9.92 20.16 11.30
C ALA A 455 -8.85 20.78 12.19
N VAL A 456 -8.00 21.60 11.57
CA VAL A 456 -6.87 22.29 12.19
C VAL A 456 -7.07 23.81 12.08
N TYR A 457 -6.79 24.55 13.15
CA TYR A 457 -6.99 25.98 13.23
C TYR A 457 -5.73 26.68 13.75
N CYS A 458 -5.43 27.87 13.22
CA CYS A 458 -4.35 28.69 13.74
C CYS A 458 -4.67 29.42 15.05
N SER A 459 -5.96 29.56 15.40
CA SER A 459 -6.41 30.26 16.61
C SER A 459 -7.84 29.84 17.01
N ASP A 460 -8.23 30.15 18.25
CA ASP A 460 -9.61 29.95 18.72
C ASP A 460 -10.61 30.78 17.91
N THR A 461 -10.21 31.96 17.45
CA THR A 461 -11.05 32.80 16.60
C THR A 461 -11.36 32.11 15.29
N CYS A 462 -10.35 31.53 14.62
CA CYS A 462 -10.58 30.77 13.40
C CYS A 462 -11.44 29.52 13.64
N GLN A 463 -11.24 28.84 14.77
CA GLN A 463 -12.08 27.71 15.15
C GLN A 463 -13.53 28.12 15.36
N ARG A 464 -13.81 29.17 16.15
CA ARG A 464 -15.17 29.64 16.46
C ARG A 464 -15.92 30.14 15.23
N VAL A 465 -15.24 30.93 14.38
CA VAL A 465 -15.86 31.43 13.15
C VAL A 465 -16.22 30.28 12.21
N ASP A 466 -15.33 29.30 12.05
CA ASP A 466 -15.64 28.10 11.25
C ASP A 466 -16.76 27.28 11.89
N TRP A 467 -16.85 27.26 13.23
CA TRP A 467 -17.88 26.55 13.99
C TRP A 467 -19.28 27.17 13.86
N GLU A 468 -19.37 28.50 13.86
CA GLU A 468 -20.66 29.24 13.88
C GLU A 468 -21.21 29.52 12.48
N ARG A 469 -20.38 29.41 11.43
CA ARG A 469 -20.81 29.58 10.04
C ARG A 469 -21.88 28.54 9.69
N ARG A 470 -22.94 28.95 8.98
CA ARG A 470 -23.97 28.04 8.44
C ARG A 470 -23.32 27.10 7.40
N GLY A 471 -23.48 25.79 7.55
CA GLY A 471 -22.69 24.81 6.79
C GLY A 471 -21.20 24.75 7.19
N GLY A 472 -20.83 25.35 8.33
CA GLY A 472 -19.48 25.37 8.86
C GLY A 472 -19.09 24.06 9.59
N HIS A 473 -17.94 24.09 10.27
CA HIS A 473 -17.37 22.91 10.88
C HIS A 473 -18.23 22.29 11.98
N LYS A 474 -19.13 23.01 12.65
CA LYS A 474 -20.01 22.40 13.67
C LYS A 474 -20.91 21.31 13.08
N GLU A 475 -21.58 21.64 11.98
CA GLU A 475 -22.48 20.73 11.27
C GLU A 475 -21.69 19.62 10.59
N TRP A 476 -20.58 19.97 9.92
CA TRP A 476 -19.67 19.00 9.32
C TRP A 476 -19.07 18.04 10.34
N CYS A 477 -18.62 18.54 11.50
CA CYS A 477 -18.03 17.76 12.57
C CYS A 477 -19.08 16.84 13.21
N GLN A 478 -20.31 17.29 13.38
CA GLN A 478 -21.39 16.43 13.89
C GLN A 478 -21.69 15.31 12.89
N ASN A 479 -21.87 15.63 11.61
CA ASN A 479 -22.10 14.64 10.55
C ASN A 479 -20.94 13.65 10.44
N LEU A 480 -19.70 14.14 10.49
CA LEU A 480 -18.52 13.29 10.46
C LEU A 480 -18.38 12.46 11.73
N ARG A 481 -18.78 13.01 12.89
CA ARG A 481 -18.84 12.24 14.13
C ARG A 481 -19.83 11.10 13.94
N GLU A 482 -21.07 11.37 13.56
CA GLU A 482 -22.09 10.34 13.35
C GLU A 482 -21.69 9.26 12.33
N ARG A 483 -20.81 9.58 11.37
CA ARG A 483 -20.42 8.66 10.27
C ARG A 483 -19.07 7.98 10.42
N VAL A 484 -18.15 8.56 11.20
CA VAL A 484 -16.77 8.08 11.39
C VAL A 484 -16.51 7.64 12.83
N THR A 485 -17.34 8.04 13.81
CA THR A 485 -17.09 7.68 15.22
C THR A 485 -17.27 6.22 15.57
N ASP A 486 -17.90 5.37 14.77
CA ASP A 486 -17.80 3.93 15.03
C ASP A 486 -16.32 3.50 15.07
N ILE A 487 -15.49 4.03 14.16
CA ILE A 487 -14.05 3.76 14.13
C ILE A 487 -13.30 4.42 15.30
N LEU A 488 -13.65 5.66 15.66
CA LEU A 488 -12.99 6.39 16.76
C LEU A 488 -13.40 5.85 18.16
N ALA A 489 -14.63 5.39 18.31
CA ALA A 489 -15.13 4.73 19.51
C ALA A 489 -14.47 3.35 19.68
N HIS A 490 -14.33 2.58 18.59
CA HIS A 490 -13.62 1.29 18.61
C HIS A 490 -12.10 1.43 18.83
N ALA A 491 -11.47 2.49 18.30
CA ALA A 491 -10.05 2.76 18.53
C ALA A 491 -9.71 3.11 20.00
N ARG A 492 -10.70 3.58 20.78
CA ARG A 492 -10.53 3.90 22.20
C ARG A 492 -10.90 2.74 23.14
N GLU A 493 -11.80 1.84 22.74
CA GLU A 493 -12.37 0.84 23.67
C GLU A 493 -11.82 -0.59 23.54
N GLY A 494 -11.06 -0.95 22.49
CA GLY A 494 -10.44 -2.29 22.39
C GLY A 494 -11.42 -3.49 22.41
N ALA A 495 -12.73 -3.26 22.42
CA ALA A 495 -13.74 -4.29 22.48
C ALA A 495 -14.04 -4.86 21.08
N VAL A 496 -14.21 -6.17 21.00
CA VAL A 496 -14.60 -6.90 19.79
C VAL A 496 -16.12 -6.77 19.62
N TYR A 497 -16.56 -6.31 18.46
CA TYR A 497 -17.97 -6.25 18.09
C TYR A 497 -18.21 -7.23 16.95
N VAL A 498 -19.28 -8.00 17.05
CA VAL A 498 -19.73 -8.92 15.99
C VAL A 498 -21.02 -8.35 15.42
N MET A 499 -21.19 -8.46 14.11
CA MET A 499 -22.36 -7.96 13.37
C MET A 499 -23.26 -9.13 12.95
N PRO A 500 -24.25 -9.54 13.77
CA PRO A 500 -25.36 -10.32 13.27
C PRO A 500 -26.56 -9.40 12.98
N GLY A 501 -26.86 -9.19 11.69
CA GLY A 501 -28.18 -8.73 11.23
C GLY A 501 -28.63 -7.31 11.62
N GLY A 502 -27.86 -6.28 11.25
CA GLY A 502 -28.38 -4.90 11.21
C GLY A 502 -27.95 -3.94 12.33
N GLY A 503 -26.88 -4.23 13.06
CA GLY A 503 -26.27 -3.28 13.98
C GLY A 503 -25.14 -3.86 14.83
N TRP A 504 -24.15 -3.04 15.17
CA TRP A 504 -23.00 -3.41 15.98
C TRP A 504 -23.42 -3.73 17.42
N LYS A 505 -23.17 -4.96 17.89
CA LYS A 505 -23.34 -5.33 19.30
C LYS A 505 -21.99 -5.56 19.96
N LYS A 506 -21.80 -4.94 21.13
CA LYS A 506 -20.62 -5.14 21.98
C LYS A 506 -20.61 -6.59 22.45
N VAL A 507 -19.62 -7.38 22.02
CA VAL A 507 -19.40 -8.70 22.62
C VAL A 507 -18.56 -8.45 23.85
N ARG A 508 -19.12 -8.73 25.04
CA ARG A 508 -18.29 -8.77 26.25
C ARG A 508 -17.36 -9.97 26.11
N GLY A 509 -16.06 -9.67 26.04
CA GLY A 509 -14.99 -10.67 26.20
C GLY A 509 -14.95 -11.20 27.62
#